data_AF-A0A504JIH4-F1
#
_entry.id   AF-A0A504JIH4-F1
#
_cell.length_a   1.000
_cell.length_b   1.000
_cell.length_c   1.000
_cell.angle_alpha   90.00
_cell.angle_beta   90.00
_cell.angle_gamma   90.00
#
_symmetry.space_group_name_H-M   'P 1'
#
loop_
_entity.id
_entity.type
_entity.pdbx_description
1 polymer ?
#
loop_
_entity_poly.entity_id
_entity_poly.type
_entity_poly.pdbx_seq_one_letter_code
_entity_poly.pdbx_strand_id
1 'polypeptide(L)'
;MIKTKPKFNSSLTLVIAIINTILLFSFLLEVNDGENERLYYFVIFWVVTAIQLGFIAYFDTSKNKKIYKILCIIAVIITLIAIALLAYFMALASAFKN
;
A
#
# COMPACT_ATOMS: atom_id res chain seq x y z
N MET A 1 34.48 -16.51 4.42
CA MET A 1 33.01 -16.58 4.30
C MET A 1 32.39 -15.59 5.28
N ILE A 2 32.22 -14.32 4.87
CA ILE A 2 31.63 -13.28 5.72
C ILE A 2 30.19 -13.08 5.24
N LYS A 3 29.23 -13.68 5.95
CA LYS A 3 27.80 -13.39 5.74
C LYS A 3 27.45 -12.10 6.47
N THR A 4 27.93 -10.96 5.99
CA THR A 4 27.41 -9.65 6.39
C THR A 4 26.05 -9.47 5.73
N LYS A 5 25.00 -9.96 6.38
CA LYS A 5 23.65 -9.45 6.10
C LYS A 5 23.69 -7.97 6.52
N PRO A 6 23.48 -7.01 5.61
CA PRO A 6 23.38 -5.63 6.05
C PRO A 6 22.21 -5.54 7.03
N LYS A 7 22.49 -5.21 8.29
CA LYS A 7 21.48 -4.75 9.23
C LYS A 7 20.96 -3.46 8.63
N PHE A 8 19.87 -3.54 7.87
CA PHE A 8 19.27 -2.35 7.29
C PHE A 8 18.90 -1.41 8.43
N ASN A 9 19.26 -0.15 8.27
CA ASN A 9 19.18 0.85 9.33
C ASN A 9 17.70 1.03 9.71
N SER A 10 17.30 0.60 10.91
CA SER A 10 15.91 0.69 11.39
C SER A 10 15.36 2.11 11.27
N SER A 11 16.24 3.12 11.39
CA SER A 11 15.93 4.52 11.18
C SER A 11 15.45 4.83 9.75
N LEU A 12 16.02 4.19 8.71
CA LEU A 12 15.60 4.44 7.33
C LEU A 12 14.22 3.83 7.05
N THR A 13 13.95 2.63 7.55
CA THR A 13 12.62 2.00 7.45
C THR A 13 11.57 2.82 8.19
N LEU A 14 11.91 3.38 9.35
CA LEU A 14 11.04 4.26 10.11
C LEU A 14 10.76 5.57 9.35
N VAL A 15 11.78 6.19 8.77
CA VAL A 15 11.62 7.41 7.96
C VAL A 15 10.73 7.15 6.74
N ILE A 16 10.92 6.04 6.04
CA ILE A 16 10.05 5.65 4.91
C ILE A 16 8.61 5.42 5.37
N ALA A 17 8.41 4.78 6.54
CA ALA A 17 7.08 4.57 7.09
C ALA A 17 6.39 5.90 7.46
N ILE A 18 7.12 6.82 8.08
CA ILE A 18 6.61 8.16 8.46
C ILE A 18 6.24 8.96 7.21
N ILE A 19 7.13 9.04 6.21
CA ILE A 19 6.88 9.77 4.96
C ILE A 19 5.64 9.21 4.24
N ASN A 20 5.54 7.89 4.10
CA ASN A 20 4.40 7.24 3.47
C ASN A 20 3.09 7.45 4.25
N THR A 21 3.16 7.50 5.59
CA THR A 21 1.97 7.76 6.42
C THR A 21 1.51 9.21 6.30
N ILE A 22 2.45 10.17 6.27
CA ILE A 22 2.15 11.59 6.06
C ILE A 22 1.54 11.79 4.67
N LEU A 23 2.17 11.24 3.62
CA LEU A 23 1.65 11.30 2.26
C LEU A 23 0.23 10.74 2.17
N LEU A 24 -0.02 9.59 2.81
CA LEU A 24 -1.33 8.99 2.85
C LEU A 24 -2.38 9.89 3.53
N PHE A 25 -2.06 10.46 4.70
CA PHE A 25 -2.98 11.34 5.42
C PHE A 25 -3.22 12.66 4.70
N SER A 26 -2.18 13.26 4.11
CA SER A 26 -2.32 14.46 3.27
C SER A 26 -3.25 14.20 2.09
N PHE A 27 -3.10 13.04 1.44
CA PHE A 27 -3.91 12.64 0.29
C PHE A 27 -5.36 12.32 0.67
N LEU A 28 -5.60 11.77 1.88
CA LEU A 28 -6.95 11.55 2.41
C LEU A 28 -7.64 12.84 2.88
N LEU A 29 -6.89 13.86 3.31
CA LEU A 29 -7.44 15.13 3.79
C LEU A 29 -7.84 16.10 2.68
N GLU A 30 -7.26 15.97 1.48
CA GLU A 30 -7.60 16.80 0.31
C GLU A 30 -8.89 16.38 -0.41
N VAL A 31 -9.54 15.30 0.03
CA VAL A 31 -10.69 14.72 -0.70
C VAL A 31 -11.98 15.47 -0.41
N ASN A 32 -12.52 16.09 -1.46
CA ASN A 32 -13.86 16.66 -1.49
C ASN A 32 -14.85 15.61 -2.04
N ASP A 33 -16.13 15.68 -1.63
CA ASP A 33 -17.10 14.58 -1.66
C ASP A 33 -17.48 14.01 -3.06
N GLY A 34 -16.63 13.14 -3.63
CA GLY A 34 -16.94 12.28 -4.78
C GLY A 34 -16.84 10.79 -4.46
N GLU A 35 -17.84 9.97 -4.81
CA GLU A 35 -17.84 8.52 -4.51
C GLU A 35 -16.74 7.74 -5.25
N ASN A 36 -16.47 8.09 -6.51
CA ASN A 36 -15.38 7.48 -7.31
C ASN A 36 -13.99 7.81 -6.77
N GLU A 37 -13.87 8.97 -6.15
CA GLU A 37 -12.62 9.45 -5.55
C GLU A 37 -12.27 8.60 -4.33
N ARG A 38 -13.22 8.31 -3.43
CA ARG A 38 -12.99 7.46 -2.24
C ARG A 38 -12.41 6.09 -2.58
N LEU A 39 -12.90 5.45 -3.64
CA LEU A 39 -12.45 4.13 -4.07
C LEU A 39 -11.05 4.20 -4.69
N TYR A 40 -10.73 5.28 -5.40
CA TYR A 40 -9.38 5.56 -5.90
C TYR A 40 -8.36 5.76 -4.77
N TYR A 41 -8.73 6.53 -3.74
CA TYR A 41 -7.90 6.73 -2.54
C TYR A 41 -7.70 5.45 -1.74
N PHE A 42 -8.75 4.63 -1.64
CA PHE A 42 -8.66 3.30 -1.01
C PHE A 42 -7.65 2.40 -1.73
N VAL A 43 -7.60 2.41 -3.07
CA VAL A 43 -6.58 1.69 -3.84
C VAL A 43 -5.18 2.18 -3.47
N ILE A 44 -4.95 3.49 -3.46
CA ILE A 44 -3.64 4.08 -3.16
C ILE A 44 -3.18 3.73 -1.73
N PHE A 45 -4.08 3.77 -0.76
CA PHE A 45 -3.81 3.33 0.61
C PHE A 45 -3.22 1.91 0.64
N TRP A 46 -3.88 0.97 -0.05
CA TRP A 46 -3.45 -0.43 -0.04
C TRP A 46 -2.16 -0.67 -0.82
N VAL A 47 -1.91 0.09 -1.89
CA VAL A 47 -0.61 0.11 -2.60
C VAL A 47 0.51 0.52 -1.66
N VAL A 48 0.36 1.66 -0.97
CA VAL A 48 1.38 2.18 -0.04
C VAL A 48 1.62 1.19 1.11
N THR A 49 0.55 0.62 1.66
CA THR A 49 0.59 -0.39 2.72
C THR A 49 1.34 -1.65 2.27
N ALA A 50 1.07 -2.14 1.06
CA ALA A 50 1.76 -3.31 0.50
C ALA A 50 3.26 -3.05 0.32
N ILE A 51 3.63 -1.87 -0.19
CA ILE A 51 5.03 -1.45 -0.35
C ILE A 51 5.73 -1.39 1.01
N GLN A 52 5.11 -0.78 2.02
CA GLN A 52 5.66 -0.71 3.38
C GLN A 52 5.87 -2.10 3.98
N LEU A 53 4.86 -2.96 3.94
CA LEU A 53 4.94 -4.33 4.44
C LEU A 53 5.99 -5.15 3.69
N GLY A 54 6.13 -4.94 2.38
CA GLY A 54 7.16 -5.55 1.54
C GLY A 54 8.57 -5.13 1.95
N PHE A 55 8.79 -3.84 2.18
CA PHE A 55 10.07 -3.33 2.67
C PHE A 55 10.39 -3.86 4.06
N ILE A 56 9.43 -3.82 5.00
CA ILE A 56 9.60 -4.39 6.34
C ILE A 56 9.94 -5.88 6.22
N ALA A 57 9.19 -6.66 5.44
CA ALA A 57 9.43 -8.08 5.25
C ALA A 57 10.79 -8.39 4.58
N TYR A 58 11.25 -7.54 3.67
CA TYR A 58 12.54 -7.70 3.01
C TYR A 58 13.69 -7.50 4.01
N PHE A 59 13.64 -6.40 4.77
CA PHE A 59 14.72 -5.99 5.68
C PHE A 59 14.65 -6.62 7.07
N ASP A 60 13.49 -7.10 7.52
CA ASP A 60 13.36 -7.73 8.82
C ASP A 60 14.10 -9.08 8.85
N THR A 61 14.96 -9.22 9.86
CA THR A 61 15.72 -10.44 10.16
C THR A 61 15.14 -11.22 11.34
N SER A 62 14.09 -10.70 11.97
CA SER A 62 13.40 -11.33 13.10
C SER A 62 12.55 -12.54 12.67
N LYS A 63 12.03 -13.27 13.66
CA LYS A 63 11.07 -14.37 13.42
C LYS A 63 9.74 -13.88 12.82
N ASN A 64 9.44 -12.59 12.93
CA ASN A 64 8.19 -11.98 12.45
C ASN A 64 8.20 -11.67 10.95
N LYS A 65 9.34 -11.83 10.26
CA LYS A 65 9.48 -11.71 8.80
C LYS A 65 8.38 -12.44 8.02
N LYS A 66 8.02 -13.66 8.47
CA LYS A 66 6.96 -14.46 7.83
C LYS A 66 5.59 -13.78 7.92
N ILE A 67 5.28 -13.17 9.06
CA ILE A 67 4.02 -12.46 9.28
C ILE A 67 3.94 -11.26 8.35
N TYR A 68 5.00 -10.44 8.27
CA TYR A 68 5.02 -9.29 7.37
C TYR A 68 4.91 -9.68 5.89
N LYS A 69 5.49 -10.81 5.47
CA LYS A 69 5.27 -11.34 4.11
C LYS A 69 3.82 -11.71 3.86
N ILE A 70 3.17 -12.39 4.81
CA ILE A 70 1.76 -12.77 4.69
C ILE A 70 0.88 -11.52 4.60
N LEU A 71 1.10 -10.54 5.49
CA LEU A 71 0.38 -9.27 5.46
C LEU A 71 0.60 -8.51 4.15
N CYS A 72 1.82 -8.50 3.62
CA CYS A 72 2.13 -7.89 2.32
C CYS A 72 1.32 -8.56 1.19
N ILE A 73 1.24 -9.89 1.17
CA ILE A 73 0.46 -10.63 0.16
C ILE A 73 -1.03 -10.28 0.28
N ILE A 74 -1.57 -10.25 1.50
CA ILE A 74 -2.96 -9.85 1.75
C ILE A 74 -3.22 -8.44 1.23
N ALA A 75 -2.34 -7.48 1.54
CA ALA A 75 -2.45 -6.10 1.06
C ALA A 75 -2.43 -6.01 -0.48
N VAL A 76 -1.59 -6.79 -1.15
CA VAL A 76 -1.57 -6.88 -2.62
C VAL A 76 -2.89 -7.43 -3.16
N ILE A 77 -3.44 -8.48 -2.55
CA ILE A 77 -4.73 -9.05 -2.97
C ILE A 77 -5.85 -8.02 -2.84
N ILE A 78 -5.93 -7.31 -1.71
CA ILE A 78 -6.94 -6.26 -1.50
C ILE A 78 -6.78 -5.14 -2.54
N THR A 79 -5.54 -4.76 -2.86
CA THR A 79 -5.24 -3.78 -3.91
C THR A 79 -5.79 -4.23 -5.27
N LEU A 80 -5.55 -5.48 -5.67
CA LEU A 80 -6.02 -6.01 -6.94
C LEU A 80 -7.56 -6.04 -7.02
N ILE A 81 -8.22 -6.45 -5.94
CA ILE A 81 -9.70 -6.44 -5.86
C ILE A 81 -10.23 -5.00 -6.01
N ALA A 82 -9.63 -4.05 -5.30
CA ALA A 82 -10.04 -2.66 -5.36
C ALA A 82 -9.84 -2.04 -6.75
N ILE A 83 -8.73 -2.36 -7.43
CA ILE A 83 -8.48 -1.95 -8.82
C ILE A 83 -9.53 -2.54 -9.77
N ALA A 84 -9.87 -3.82 -9.61
CA ALA A 84 -10.88 -4.48 -10.45
C ALA A 84 -12.26 -3.82 -10.27
N LEU A 85 -12.66 -3.52 -9.02
CA LEU A 85 -13.90 -2.79 -8.73
C LEU A 85 -13.88 -1.39 -9.33
N LEU A 86 -12.78 -0.66 -9.19
CA LEU A 86 -12.62 0.67 -9.76
C LEU A 86 -12.77 0.65 -11.29
N ALA A 87 -12.10 -0.29 -11.96
CA ALA A 87 -12.19 -0.47 -13.41
C ALA A 87 -13.62 -0.83 -13.86
N TYR A 88 -14.31 -1.69 -13.11
CA TYR A 88 -15.71 -2.03 -13.36
C TYR A 88 -16.63 -0.81 -13.25
N PHE A 89 -16.51 -0.01 -12.18
CA PHE A 89 -17.32 1.19 -12.01
C PHE A 89 -17.03 2.27 -13.05
N MET A 90 -15.76 2.46 -13.45
CA MET A 90 -15.42 3.37 -14.56
C MET A 90 -16.03 2.91 -15.89
N ALA A 91 -15.96 1.62 -16.21
CA ALA A 91 -16.54 1.07 -17.43
C ALA A 91 -18.07 1.23 -17.43
N LEU A 92 -18.73 0.97 -16.29
CA LEU A 92 -20.17 1.15 -16.11
C LEU A 92 -20.56 2.63 -16.29
N ALA A 93 -19.84 3.54 -15.63
CA ALA A 93 -20.09 4.98 -15.74
C ALA A 93 -19.92 5.49 -17.18
N SER A 94 -18.93 4.97 -17.92
CA SER A 94 -18.76 5.29 -19.34
C SER A 94 -19.90 4.74 -20.22
N ALA A 95 -20.46 3.58 -19.87
CA ALA A 95 -21.54 2.95 -20.64
C ALA A 95 -22.89 3.67 -20.48
N PHE A 96 -23.16 4.31 -19.34
CA PHE A 96 -24.39 5.05 -19.08
C PHE A 96 -24.32 6.55 -19.40
N LYS A 97 -23.15 7.06 -19.81
CA LYS A 97 -22.94 8.47 -20.18
C LYS A 97 -22.99 8.70 -21.71
N ASN A 98 -23.01 7.61 -22.49
CA ASN A 98 -23.34 7.58 -23.92
C ASN A 98 -24.80 7.15 -24.11
#